data_AF-A0A7V9AJZ1-F1
#
_entry.id   AF-A0A7V9AJZ1-F1
#
_cell.length_a   1.000
_cell.length_b   1.000
_cell.length_c   1.000
_cell.angle_alpha   90.00
_cell.angle_beta   90.00
_cell.angle_gamma   90.00
#
_symmetry.space_group_name_H-M   'P 1'
#
loop_
_entity.id
_entity.type
_entity.pdbx_description
1 polymer ?
#
loop_
_entity_poly.entity_id
_entity_poly.type
_entity_poly.pdbx_seq_one_letter_code
_entity_poly.pdbx_strand_id
1 'polypeptide(L)'
;MPLDDHPRDRTGRDLREPDSSTTRSLNRRVVLKASAGLAALTAAGIAVVTPSAERARGQEVGGTRAREWTPDQQTGAFAAASTGAWVTFEADYVFFALGASWDGGVGTWPIVEIQLGADGSTWNETIPLAAQTDDGGQPTRDGRLFTPLAFTDAVRFVRYRTVDSAGAPGEVAGLRFVYIDPSDGPWDDDISAGGELTSASTDPLAPPEVVTRAEWGADERWRFDTFGEVWPPEYQTVTHIIIHHTATANRPLDVAGAIRAIYYYHAVSQGWGDIGYNYLVDHNGRIYQGRFGGQNVIGGHAYQFAIGSSGISTIGNFQTEEVTDAAKSGLVAITAFVARALDPRGSADLQEAPNLPIISSHRDVNATTCPGDRLWNDLPEIRELVAATLDSGQLDTGNPAGIAVGDLVRV
;
A
#
# COMPACT_ATOMS: atom_id res chain seq x y z
N MET A 1 -7.35 59.68 -22.90
CA MET A 1 -5.88 59.81 -22.76
C MET A 1 -5.63 60.30 -21.35
N PRO A 2 -5.11 59.44 -20.48
CA PRO A 2 -3.66 59.19 -20.42
C PRO A 2 -3.19 58.01 -21.26
N LEU A 3 -1.88 57.78 -21.25
CA LEU A 3 -1.17 56.67 -21.90
C LEU A 3 -0.68 55.72 -20.81
N ASP A 4 -0.99 54.43 -20.92
CA ASP A 4 -0.31 53.38 -20.14
C ASP A 4 0.87 52.84 -20.96
N ASP A 5 2.05 52.87 -20.35
CA ASP A 5 3.33 52.58 -21.01
C ASP A 5 3.89 51.25 -20.47
N HIS A 6 3.73 50.17 -21.23
CA HIS A 6 4.25 48.85 -20.87
C HIS A 6 5.73 48.71 -21.26
N PRO A 7 6.63 48.28 -20.35
CA PRO A 7 8.04 48.13 -20.67
C PRO A 7 8.27 46.99 -21.67
N ARG A 8 9.00 47.29 -22.75
CA ARG A 8 9.40 46.32 -23.79
C ARG A 8 10.90 46.02 -23.72
N ASP A 9 11.26 44.75 -23.90
CA ASP A 9 12.66 44.33 -24.09
C ASP A 9 13.22 44.82 -25.44
N ARG A 10 14.55 44.93 -25.52
CA ARG A 10 15.37 45.39 -26.66
C ARG A 10 15.23 44.54 -27.94
N THR A 11 14.44 43.47 -27.92
CA THR A 11 14.10 42.67 -29.12
C THR A 11 12.67 42.86 -29.64
N GLY A 12 11.86 43.72 -29.01
CA GLY A 12 10.58 44.19 -29.57
C GLY A 12 9.45 43.16 -29.63
N ARG A 13 9.47 42.12 -28.78
CA ARG A 13 8.37 41.17 -28.62
C ARG A 13 7.63 41.40 -27.30
N ASP A 14 6.31 41.31 -27.33
CA ASP A 14 5.47 41.40 -26.13
C ASP A 14 5.69 40.16 -25.24
N LEU A 15 5.81 40.38 -23.93
CA LEU A 15 5.80 39.34 -22.91
C LEU A 15 4.36 38.83 -22.75
N ARG A 16 4.00 37.76 -23.48
CA ARG A 16 2.78 37.00 -23.17
C ARG A 16 3.05 36.08 -21.98
N GLU A 17 2.17 36.15 -20.99
CA GLU A 17 2.10 35.13 -19.95
C GLU A 17 1.83 33.74 -20.57
N PRO A 18 2.38 32.66 -20.01
CA PRO A 18 2.09 31.31 -20.47
C PRO A 18 0.65 30.92 -20.12
N ASP A 19 -0.14 30.66 -21.15
CA ASP A 19 -1.51 30.17 -21.04
C ASP A 19 -1.57 28.83 -20.29
N SER A 20 -2.19 28.84 -19.11
CA SER A 20 -2.28 27.69 -18.20
C SER A 20 -3.43 26.71 -18.52
N SER A 21 -4.03 26.78 -19.72
CA SER A 21 -5.25 26.05 -20.08
C SER A 21 -5.07 24.85 -21.03
N THR A 22 -4.02 24.02 -20.83
CA THR A 22 -3.90 22.72 -21.53
C THR A 22 -3.76 21.51 -20.61
N THR A 23 -4.69 21.36 -19.67
CA THR A 23 -5.02 20.05 -19.08
C THR A 23 -5.56 19.12 -20.17
N ARG A 24 -4.65 18.36 -20.82
CA ARG A 24 -5.04 17.25 -21.70
C ARG A 24 -5.81 16.23 -20.86
N SER A 25 -7.11 16.10 -21.13
CA SER A 25 -7.95 15.14 -20.44
C SER A 25 -7.43 13.71 -20.66
N LEU A 26 -7.21 13.00 -19.56
CA LEU A 26 -6.77 11.61 -19.57
C LEU A 26 -7.80 10.78 -20.33
N ASN A 27 -7.35 10.03 -21.33
CA ASN A 27 -8.24 9.25 -22.19
C ASN A 27 -8.92 8.15 -21.34
N ARG A 28 -10.26 8.03 -21.38
CA ARG A 28 -11.04 7.16 -20.47
C ARG A 28 -10.53 5.71 -20.40
N ARG A 29 -10.00 5.18 -21.52
CA ARG A 29 -9.41 3.83 -21.59
C ARG A 29 -8.16 3.63 -20.71
N VAL A 30 -7.44 4.70 -20.40
CA VAL A 30 -6.22 4.62 -19.60
C VAL A 30 -6.50 4.83 -18.12
N VAL A 31 -7.44 5.73 -17.78
CA VAL A 31 -8.01 5.81 -16.42
C VAL A 31 -8.54 4.43 -16.00
N LEU A 32 -9.29 3.76 -16.89
CA LEU A 32 -9.76 2.38 -16.68
C LEU A 32 -8.65 1.32 -16.58
N LYS A 33 -7.50 1.50 -17.23
CA LYS A 33 -6.35 0.56 -17.10
C LYS A 33 -5.59 0.76 -15.80
N ALA A 34 -5.44 1.99 -15.35
CA ALA A 34 -4.76 2.30 -14.08
C ALA A 34 -5.61 1.90 -12.87
N SER A 35 -6.94 2.10 -12.92
CA SER A 35 -7.83 1.72 -11.81
C SER A 35 -8.19 0.23 -11.76
N ALA A 36 -8.13 -0.48 -12.89
CA ALA A 36 -8.30 -1.95 -12.96
C ALA A 36 -6.98 -2.74 -12.87
N GLY A 37 -5.84 -2.06 -12.73
CA GLY A 37 -4.49 -2.63 -12.91
C GLY A 37 -4.03 -3.66 -11.90
N LEU A 38 -4.84 -3.96 -10.88
CA LEU A 38 -4.51 -4.86 -9.79
C LEU A 38 -5.62 -5.92 -9.55
N ALA A 39 -6.48 -6.12 -10.56
CA ALA A 39 -7.61 -7.05 -10.54
C ALA A 39 -7.42 -8.22 -11.52
N ALA A 40 -6.33 -8.99 -11.33
CA ALA A 40 -6.26 -10.42 -11.68
C ALA A 40 -4.94 -11.03 -11.18
N LEU A 41 -5.05 -12.08 -10.38
CA LEU A 41 -4.07 -13.15 -10.24
C LEU A 41 -4.87 -14.42 -9.93
N THR A 42 -5.49 -14.98 -10.96
CA THR A 42 -6.20 -16.26 -10.80
C THR A 42 -5.19 -17.40 -10.75
N ALA A 43 -5.18 -18.15 -9.64
CA ALA A 43 -4.23 -19.24 -9.42
C ALA A 43 -4.40 -20.37 -10.45
N ALA A 44 -3.66 -20.31 -11.55
CA ALA A 44 -3.54 -21.39 -12.52
C ALA A 44 -2.49 -22.38 -12.03
N GLY A 45 -2.93 -23.60 -11.67
CA GLY A 45 -2.11 -24.58 -10.97
C GLY A 45 -0.80 -24.94 -11.66
N ILE A 46 0.31 -24.57 -11.03
CA ILE A 46 1.65 -25.10 -11.26
C ILE A 46 2.00 -25.97 -10.05
N ALA A 47 2.72 -27.09 -10.28
CA ALA A 47 2.99 -28.08 -9.23
C ALA A 47 3.73 -27.46 -8.04
N VAL A 48 3.12 -27.56 -6.85
CA VAL A 48 3.71 -27.07 -5.59
C VAL A 48 4.98 -27.85 -5.28
N VAL A 49 6.13 -27.23 -5.50
CA VAL A 49 7.40 -27.67 -4.91
C VAL A 49 7.41 -27.16 -3.47
N THR A 50 7.08 -28.02 -2.52
CA THR A 50 7.24 -27.71 -1.10
C THR A 50 8.73 -27.68 -0.74
N PRO A 51 9.28 -26.57 -0.20
CA PRO A 51 10.65 -26.53 0.33
C PRO A 51 10.73 -27.21 1.70
N SER A 52 10.35 -28.49 1.75
CA SER A 52 10.40 -29.31 2.95
C SER A 52 11.76 -30.00 3.10
N ALA A 53 12.82 -29.24 3.42
CA ALA A 53 14.00 -29.70 4.20
C ALA A 53 15.19 -28.71 4.20
N GLU A 54 15.08 -27.56 4.88
CA GLU A 54 16.22 -26.95 5.60
C GLU A 54 15.74 -25.89 6.61
N ARG A 55 14.83 -26.29 7.52
CA ARG A 55 14.34 -25.43 8.61
C ARG A 55 15.42 -25.25 9.68
N ALA A 56 16.32 -24.30 9.47
CA ALA A 56 17.32 -23.90 10.46
C ALA A 56 16.63 -23.21 11.65
N ARG A 57 16.38 -23.96 12.73
CA ARG A 57 16.15 -23.37 14.05
C ARG A 57 17.45 -22.73 14.53
N GLY A 58 17.63 -21.43 14.29
CA GLY A 58 18.79 -20.66 14.73
C GLY A 58 18.40 -19.22 15.03
N GLN A 59 18.86 -18.71 16.18
CA GLN A 59 18.69 -17.29 16.55
C GLN A 59 19.72 -16.42 15.83
N GLU A 60 19.53 -16.20 14.53
CA GLU A 60 19.91 -14.94 13.87
C GLU A 60 18.69 -14.47 13.09
N VAL A 61 18.41 -13.17 13.11
CA VAL A 61 17.20 -12.62 12.46
C VAL A 61 17.42 -12.69 10.95
N GLY A 62 16.91 -13.75 10.34
CA GLY A 62 16.81 -13.86 8.89
C GLY A 62 16.04 -12.66 8.34
N GLY A 63 16.58 -12.07 7.28
CA GLY A 63 16.31 -10.70 6.92
C GLY A 63 15.61 -10.60 5.57
N THR A 64 14.59 -9.75 5.51
CA THR A 64 14.06 -9.32 4.20
C THR A 64 15.17 -8.65 3.40
N ARG A 65 15.47 -9.21 2.23
CA ARG A 65 16.51 -8.72 1.31
C ARG A 65 15.87 -8.04 0.12
N ALA A 66 16.52 -6.99 -0.38
CA ALA A 66 16.06 -6.26 -1.53
C ALA A 66 17.24 -5.75 -2.37
N ARG A 67 16.99 -5.59 -3.66
CA ARG A 67 17.94 -5.09 -4.66
C ARG A 67 17.21 -4.18 -5.63
N GLU A 68 17.92 -3.14 -6.05
CA GLU A 68 17.48 -2.25 -7.11
C GLU A 68 18.11 -2.68 -8.43
N TRP A 69 17.32 -2.72 -9.50
CA TRP A 69 17.78 -2.93 -10.88
C TRP A 69 17.39 -1.74 -11.75
N THR A 70 18.28 -1.33 -12.65
CA THR A 70 18.06 -0.21 -13.58
C THR A 70 18.38 -0.61 -15.04
N PRO A 71 17.72 -0.02 -16.05
CA PRO A 71 17.90 -0.40 -17.46
C PRO A 71 19.33 -0.34 -18.01
N ASP A 72 20.19 0.53 -17.46
CA ASP A 72 21.61 0.62 -17.80
C ASP A 72 22.45 -0.59 -17.36
N GLN A 73 21.93 -1.40 -16.42
CA GLN A 73 22.55 -2.65 -15.97
C GLN A 73 22.22 -3.84 -16.90
N GLN A 74 21.46 -3.63 -17.98
CA GLN A 74 21.07 -4.72 -18.86
C GLN A 74 22.25 -5.29 -19.65
N THR A 75 22.49 -6.59 -19.52
CA THR A 75 23.62 -7.30 -20.15
C THR A 75 23.19 -8.64 -20.75
N GLY A 76 24.08 -9.28 -21.51
CA GLY A 76 23.89 -10.63 -22.04
C GLY A 76 22.78 -10.73 -23.11
N ALA A 77 22.08 -11.87 -23.13
CA ALA A 77 21.10 -12.23 -24.16
C ALA A 77 19.87 -11.30 -24.22
N PHE A 78 19.66 -10.44 -23.21
CA PHE A 78 18.51 -9.56 -23.12
C PHE A 78 18.78 -8.11 -23.56
N ALA A 79 20.05 -7.72 -23.73
CA ALA A 79 20.51 -6.33 -23.92
C ALA A 79 20.10 -5.63 -25.24
N ALA A 80 19.22 -6.23 -26.05
CA ALA A 80 18.78 -5.70 -27.33
C ALA A 80 17.25 -5.66 -27.42
N ALA A 81 16.66 -4.54 -27.01
CA ALA A 81 15.23 -4.27 -27.14
C ALA A 81 15.00 -2.90 -27.80
N SER A 82 14.16 -2.84 -28.83
CA SER A 82 13.66 -1.58 -29.37
C SER A 82 12.61 -0.98 -28.43
N THR A 83 12.43 0.34 -28.43
CA THR A 83 11.39 1.03 -27.64
C THR A 83 10.03 0.35 -27.79
N GLY A 84 9.44 -0.11 -26.68
CA GLY A 84 8.14 -0.81 -26.65
C GLY A 84 8.17 -2.33 -26.85
N ALA A 85 9.32 -2.91 -27.18
CA ALA A 85 9.53 -4.33 -27.02
C ALA A 85 9.58 -4.69 -25.53
N TRP A 86 9.33 -5.97 -25.22
CA TRP A 86 9.54 -6.49 -23.88
C TRP A 86 11.05 -6.56 -23.58
N VAL A 87 11.46 -5.84 -22.55
CA VAL A 87 12.81 -5.81 -22.00
C VAL A 87 12.84 -6.79 -20.83
N THR A 88 13.78 -7.74 -20.80
CA THR A 88 13.86 -8.76 -19.74
C THR A 88 15.10 -8.56 -18.89
N PHE A 89 14.98 -8.80 -17.58
CA PHE A 89 16.11 -9.01 -16.67
C PHE A 89 15.87 -10.20 -15.74
N GLU A 90 16.99 -10.79 -15.27
CA GLU A 90 17.03 -11.83 -14.26
C GLU A 90 17.48 -11.21 -12.94
N ALA A 91 16.77 -11.50 -11.85
CA ALA A 91 17.15 -11.11 -10.50
C ALA A 91 18.27 -12.01 -9.94
N ASP A 92 19.11 -11.44 -9.08
CA ASP A 92 20.20 -12.18 -8.42
C ASP A 92 19.70 -13.36 -7.56
N TYR A 93 18.43 -13.31 -7.15
CA TYR A 93 17.75 -14.30 -6.33
C TYR A 93 16.23 -14.34 -6.62
N VAL A 94 15.54 -15.34 -6.08
CA VAL A 94 14.07 -15.46 -6.12
C VAL A 94 13.42 -14.42 -5.22
N PHE A 95 12.42 -13.70 -5.71
CA PHE A 95 11.72 -12.63 -5.00
C PHE A 95 10.19 -12.80 -5.06
N PHE A 96 9.49 -12.06 -4.20
CA PHE A 96 8.04 -12.19 -3.97
C PHE A 96 7.27 -10.86 -4.07
N ALA A 97 7.97 -9.72 -4.11
CA ALA A 97 7.38 -8.43 -4.39
C ALA A 97 8.27 -7.58 -5.32
N LEU A 98 7.65 -6.84 -6.24
CA LEU A 98 8.32 -5.93 -7.17
C LEU A 98 7.67 -4.53 -7.11
N GLY A 99 8.45 -3.49 -6.86
CA GLY A 99 8.05 -2.10 -7.04
C GLY A 99 8.78 -1.45 -8.21
N ALA A 100 8.16 -0.46 -8.86
CA ALA A 100 8.80 0.38 -9.85
C ALA A 100 8.86 1.84 -9.37
N SER A 101 9.86 2.59 -9.85
CA SER A 101 9.97 4.03 -9.64
C SER A 101 10.69 4.73 -10.79
N TRP A 102 10.46 6.04 -10.95
CA TRP A 102 11.10 6.88 -11.98
C TRP A 102 11.16 8.35 -11.53
N ASP A 103 11.87 9.20 -12.27
CA ASP A 103 12.03 10.60 -11.89
C ASP A 103 10.72 11.37 -12.07
N GLY A 104 10.26 12.12 -11.06
CA GLY A 104 8.94 12.76 -11.08
C GLY A 104 8.76 13.85 -12.15
N GLY A 105 9.84 14.28 -12.80
CA GLY A 105 9.81 15.22 -13.93
C GLY A 105 9.07 14.72 -15.18
N VAL A 106 8.77 13.42 -15.32
CA VAL A 106 7.92 12.90 -16.40
C VAL A 106 6.41 12.91 -16.07
N GLY A 107 6.03 13.28 -14.84
CA GLY A 107 4.63 13.39 -14.40
C GLY A 107 3.96 12.05 -14.07
N THR A 108 2.62 12.01 -14.09
CA THR A 108 1.78 10.82 -13.81
C THR A 108 1.85 9.74 -14.90
N TRP A 109 2.78 9.88 -15.85
CA TRP A 109 3.10 8.94 -16.92
C TRP A 109 4.56 8.54 -16.76
N PRO A 110 4.99 7.30 -17.10
CA PRO A 110 4.35 6.26 -17.92
C PRO A 110 3.34 5.36 -17.17
N ILE A 111 2.80 4.37 -17.89
CA ILE A 111 2.49 3.05 -17.32
C ILE A 111 3.66 2.10 -17.62
N VAL A 112 4.12 1.38 -16.61
CA VAL A 112 5.09 0.30 -16.73
C VAL A 112 4.32 -1.03 -16.78
N GLU A 113 4.13 -1.61 -17.96
CA GLU A 113 3.53 -2.93 -18.09
C GLU A 113 4.62 -3.99 -17.78
N ILE A 114 4.38 -4.87 -16.80
CA ILE A 114 5.29 -5.94 -16.39
C ILE A 114 4.67 -7.33 -16.61
N GLN A 115 5.52 -8.35 -16.73
CA GLN A 115 5.20 -9.75 -16.53
C GLN A 115 6.35 -10.43 -15.78
N LEU A 116 6.00 -11.41 -14.95
CA LEU A 116 6.86 -12.09 -14.00
C LEU A 116 6.92 -13.58 -14.33
N GLY A 117 8.06 -14.22 -14.08
CA GLY A 117 8.29 -15.63 -14.38
C GLY A 117 9.37 -16.28 -13.51
N ALA A 118 9.23 -17.58 -13.27
CA ALA A 118 10.23 -18.37 -12.52
C ALA A 118 11.41 -18.83 -13.39
N ASP A 119 11.20 -19.02 -14.70
CA ASP A 119 12.15 -19.68 -15.62
C ASP A 119 12.58 -18.82 -16.84
N GLY A 120 12.05 -17.60 -16.99
CA GLY A 120 12.35 -16.69 -18.10
C GLY A 120 11.64 -17.03 -19.43
N SER A 121 10.80 -18.06 -19.45
CA SER A 121 10.06 -18.56 -20.62
C SER A 121 8.54 -18.57 -20.40
N THR A 122 8.11 -18.89 -19.18
CA THR A 122 6.74 -18.88 -18.69
C THR A 122 6.47 -17.56 -17.98
N TRP A 123 5.34 -16.91 -18.31
CA TRP A 123 5.02 -15.56 -17.84
C TRP A 123 3.58 -15.49 -17.34
N ASN A 124 3.34 -14.77 -16.25
CA ASN A 124 1.99 -14.44 -15.78
C ASN A 124 1.27 -13.45 -16.73
N GLU A 125 0.04 -13.07 -16.38
CA GLU A 125 -0.67 -11.99 -17.07
C GLU A 125 0.00 -10.62 -16.91
N THR A 126 -0.26 -9.71 -17.85
CA THR A 126 0.36 -8.37 -17.84
C THR A 126 -0.21 -7.51 -16.72
N ILE A 127 0.65 -7.15 -15.75
CA ILE A 127 0.31 -6.23 -14.66
C ILE A 127 0.75 -4.82 -15.07
N PRO A 128 -0.16 -3.83 -15.19
CA PRO A 128 0.21 -2.44 -15.39
C PRO A 128 0.52 -1.76 -14.06
N LEU A 129 1.76 -1.29 -13.89
CA LEU A 129 2.15 -0.44 -12.76
C LEU A 129 2.05 1.03 -13.16
N ALA A 130 1.35 1.82 -12.36
CA ALA A 130 1.25 3.27 -12.47
C ALA A 130 1.64 3.89 -11.12
N ALA A 131 2.19 5.11 -11.14
CA ALA A 131 2.51 5.81 -9.92
C ALA A 131 1.23 6.31 -9.23
N GLN A 132 1.17 6.19 -7.90
CA GLN A 132 0.12 6.80 -7.10
C GLN A 132 0.60 8.17 -6.62
N THR A 133 0.28 9.22 -7.38
CA THR A 133 0.69 10.60 -7.04
C THR A 133 -0.16 11.26 -5.95
N ASP A 134 -1.31 10.66 -5.67
CA ASP A 134 -2.37 11.30 -4.89
C ASP A 134 -2.56 10.62 -3.52
N ASP A 135 -1.86 9.51 -3.26
CA ASP A 135 -1.89 8.72 -2.01
C ASP A 135 -1.11 9.38 -0.85
N GLY A 136 -0.90 10.69 -0.95
CA GLY A 136 -0.60 11.53 0.19
C GLY A 136 0.87 11.83 0.46
N GLY A 137 1.72 11.84 -0.57
CA GLY A 137 3.08 12.34 -0.48
C GLY A 137 3.64 12.67 -1.87
N GLN A 138 3.96 13.94 -2.11
CA GLN A 138 4.80 14.35 -3.24
C GLN A 138 6.13 13.58 -3.22
N PRO A 139 6.76 13.32 -4.39
CA PRO A 139 7.77 12.29 -4.61
C PRO A 139 8.74 12.06 -3.44
N THR A 140 8.65 10.86 -2.84
CA THR A 140 9.33 10.51 -1.59
C THR A 140 10.64 9.76 -1.87
N ARG A 141 11.77 10.33 -1.43
CA ARG A 141 13.16 10.03 -1.90
C ARG A 141 13.44 10.55 -3.32
N ASP A 142 14.47 11.38 -3.42
CA ASP A 142 15.13 11.85 -4.66
C ASP A 142 14.22 12.47 -5.74
N GLY A 143 13.02 12.96 -5.40
CA GLY A 143 12.09 13.52 -6.39
C GLY A 143 11.46 12.45 -7.30
N ARG A 144 11.39 11.19 -6.84
CA ARG A 144 10.92 10.04 -7.62
C ARG A 144 9.46 9.67 -7.34
N LEU A 145 8.77 9.20 -8.38
CA LEU A 145 7.44 8.61 -8.28
C LEU A 145 7.53 7.10 -8.12
N PHE A 146 6.60 6.53 -7.36
CA PHE A 146 6.59 5.12 -6.96
C PHE A 146 5.23 4.46 -7.27
N THR A 147 5.28 3.19 -7.62
CA THR A 147 4.09 2.36 -7.86
C THR A 147 3.72 1.57 -6.59
N PRO A 148 2.49 1.03 -6.49
CA PRO A 148 2.24 -0.06 -5.55
C PRO A 148 3.19 -1.24 -5.78
N LEU A 149 3.36 -2.09 -4.76
CA LEU A 149 4.07 -3.36 -4.88
C LEU A 149 3.22 -4.40 -5.62
N ALA A 150 3.74 -4.94 -6.72
CA ALA A 150 3.22 -6.16 -7.31
C ALA A 150 3.73 -7.37 -6.51
N PHE A 151 2.83 -8.00 -5.76
CA PHE A 151 3.08 -9.27 -5.09
C PHE A 151 2.91 -10.46 -6.04
N THR A 152 3.68 -11.51 -5.79
CA THR A 152 3.82 -12.67 -6.69
C THR A 152 4.31 -13.89 -5.92
N ASP A 153 4.11 -15.08 -6.49
CA ASP A 153 4.78 -16.30 -6.04
C ASP A 153 6.31 -16.21 -6.26
N ALA A 154 7.04 -17.28 -5.92
CA ALA A 154 8.48 -17.38 -6.16
C ALA A 154 8.85 -17.19 -7.65
N VAL A 155 9.31 -15.98 -8.01
CA VAL A 155 9.77 -15.62 -9.37
C VAL A 155 11.20 -15.10 -9.36
N ARG A 156 11.83 -15.07 -10.54
CA ARG A 156 13.20 -14.58 -10.71
C ARG A 156 13.40 -13.71 -11.94
N PHE A 157 12.50 -13.80 -12.92
CA PHE A 157 12.58 -13.03 -14.15
C PHE A 157 11.48 -11.98 -14.18
N VAL A 158 11.86 -10.76 -14.56
CA VAL A 158 10.94 -9.68 -14.90
C VAL A 158 11.11 -9.39 -16.37
N ARG A 159 10.01 -9.30 -17.11
CA ARG A 159 9.98 -8.54 -18.35
C ARG A 159 9.08 -7.34 -18.20
N TYR A 160 9.50 -6.21 -18.74
CA TYR A 160 8.75 -4.96 -18.68
C TYR A 160 8.74 -4.27 -20.05
N ARG A 161 7.79 -3.36 -20.22
CA ARG A 161 7.80 -2.34 -21.26
C ARG A 161 7.08 -1.11 -20.76
N THR A 162 7.41 0.03 -21.36
CA THR A 162 6.94 1.33 -20.91
C THR A 162 6.08 1.98 -21.98
N VAL A 163 4.88 2.42 -21.60
CA VAL A 163 3.90 3.04 -22.49
C VAL A 163 3.45 4.40 -21.95
N ASP A 164 3.22 5.31 -22.88
CA ASP A 164 2.89 6.71 -22.62
C ASP A 164 1.37 6.93 -22.43
N SER A 165 1.00 8.22 -22.37
CA SER A 165 -0.39 8.67 -22.23
C SER A 165 -1.38 8.21 -23.32
N ALA A 166 -0.88 7.88 -24.51
CA ALA A 166 -1.65 7.37 -25.64
C ALA A 166 -1.59 5.84 -25.75
N GLY A 167 -0.81 5.17 -24.90
CA GLY A 167 -0.49 3.75 -25.03
C GLY A 167 0.57 3.47 -26.10
N ALA A 168 1.32 4.48 -26.54
CA ALA A 168 2.46 4.34 -27.42
C ALA A 168 3.72 4.00 -26.61
N PRO A 169 4.66 3.21 -27.16
CA PRO A 169 5.98 3.02 -26.56
C PRO A 169 6.70 4.33 -26.24
N GLY A 170 7.33 4.41 -25.07
CA GLY A 170 8.17 5.54 -24.68
C GLY A 170 9.27 5.14 -23.69
N GLU A 171 10.38 5.87 -23.68
CA GLU A 171 11.44 5.71 -22.67
C GLU A 171 11.11 6.50 -21.39
N VAL A 172 11.66 6.06 -20.27
CA VAL A 172 11.29 6.55 -18.93
C VAL A 172 12.57 6.89 -18.18
N ALA A 173 12.79 8.19 -17.98
CA ALA A 173 13.98 8.70 -17.30
C ALA A 173 14.05 8.18 -15.86
N GLY A 174 15.23 7.68 -15.48
CA GLY A 174 15.49 7.17 -14.14
C GLY A 174 14.66 5.96 -13.74
N LEU A 175 14.09 5.18 -14.68
CA LEU A 175 13.34 3.96 -14.35
C LEU A 175 14.20 3.01 -13.50
N ARG A 176 13.62 2.52 -12.41
CA ARG A 176 14.22 1.56 -11.48
C ARG A 176 13.16 0.58 -11.02
N PHE A 177 13.54 -0.68 -10.91
CA PHE A 177 12.78 -1.70 -10.21
C PHE A 177 13.45 -2.02 -8.87
N VAL A 178 12.67 -2.31 -7.85
CA VAL A 178 13.15 -2.91 -6.60
C VAL A 178 12.46 -4.25 -6.41
N TYR A 179 13.25 -5.31 -6.28
CA TYR A 179 12.76 -6.68 -6.07
C TYR A 179 13.11 -7.15 -4.67
N ILE A 180 12.09 -7.62 -3.94
CA ILE A 180 12.11 -7.84 -2.50
C ILE A 180 11.78 -9.30 -2.21
N ASP A 181 12.58 -9.92 -1.36
CA ASP A 181 12.37 -11.25 -0.83
C ASP A 181 12.29 -11.17 0.71
N PRO A 182 11.09 -11.34 1.29
CA PRO A 182 10.85 -11.30 2.73
C PRO A 182 10.85 -12.68 3.40
N SER A 183 11.18 -13.76 2.68
CA SER A 183 10.96 -15.15 3.10
C SER A 183 11.85 -15.67 4.23
N ASP A 184 12.94 -14.94 4.55
CA ASP A 184 13.90 -15.29 5.61
C ASP A 184 13.45 -14.82 7.01
N GLY A 185 12.32 -14.11 7.11
CA GLY A 185 11.73 -13.68 8.40
C GLY A 185 10.75 -14.70 9.01
N PRO A 186 10.10 -14.37 10.15
CA PRO A 186 9.06 -15.21 10.77
C PRO A 186 7.85 -15.39 9.85
N TRP A 187 7.35 -16.62 9.71
CA TRP A 187 6.15 -16.89 8.91
C TRP A 187 4.88 -16.80 9.76
N ASP A 188 3.71 -16.72 9.13
CA ASP A 188 2.40 -16.66 9.81
C ASP A 188 2.11 -17.85 10.75
N ASP A 189 2.78 -18.98 10.55
CA ASP A 189 2.75 -20.16 11.43
C ASP A 189 3.66 -20.00 12.67
N ASP A 190 4.74 -19.21 12.56
CA ASP A 190 5.68 -18.91 13.67
C ASP A 190 5.13 -17.79 14.57
N ILE A 191 4.28 -16.91 14.02
CA ILE A 191 3.49 -15.93 14.78
C ILE A 191 2.41 -16.69 15.55
N SER A 192 2.80 -17.18 16.73
CA SER A 192 1.97 -17.78 17.78
C SER A 192 0.73 -18.48 17.22
N ALA A 193 0.96 -19.59 16.50
CA ALA A 193 -0.04 -20.40 15.81
C ALA A 193 -1.40 -20.34 16.49
N GLY A 194 -2.33 -19.63 15.82
CA GLY A 194 -3.34 -18.80 16.46
C GLY A 194 -3.87 -19.32 17.79
N GLY A 195 -3.73 -18.52 18.84
CA GLY A 195 -4.72 -18.55 19.91
C GLY A 195 -6.12 -18.44 19.26
N GLU A 196 -7.03 -19.37 19.60
CA GLU A 196 -8.43 -19.32 19.19
C GLU A 196 -9.09 -18.05 19.77
N LEU A 197 -8.87 -16.88 19.16
CA LEU A 197 -9.24 -15.55 19.68
C LEU A 197 -9.09 -15.50 21.20
N THR A 198 -7.88 -15.80 21.71
CA THR A 198 -7.70 -16.41 23.04
C THR A 198 -8.26 -15.57 24.18
N SER A 199 -9.49 -15.89 24.59
CA SER A 199 -10.28 -15.10 25.54
C SER A 199 -10.32 -13.61 25.18
N ALA A 200 -10.82 -13.36 23.97
CA ALA A 200 -11.58 -12.19 23.55
C ALA A 200 -12.01 -11.29 24.73
N SER A 201 -11.52 -10.05 24.78
CA SER A 201 -11.69 -9.16 25.92
C SER A 201 -13.09 -8.54 25.91
N THR A 202 -13.91 -8.92 26.89
CA THR A 202 -15.26 -8.36 27.08
C THR A 202 -15.30 -6.88 27.52
N ASP A 203 -14.16 -6.19 27.49
CA ASP A 203 -14.04 -4.74 27.63
C ASP A 203 -13.70 -4.16 26.25
N PRO A 204 -14.59 -3.35 25.62
CA PRO A 204 -14.37 -2.79 24.28
C PRO A 204 -13.29 -1.70 24.29
N LEU A 205 -12.87 -1.25 25.48
CA LEU A 205 -11.81 -0.26 25.67
C LEU A 205 -10.43 -0.92 25.82
N ALA A 206 -10.38 -2.23 26.02
CA ALA A 206 -9.15 -3.00 26.00
C ALA A 206 -8.59 -3.07 24.56
N PRO A 207 -7.26 -3.09 24.37
CA PRO A 207 -6.69 -3.38 23.07
C PRO A 207 -7.08 -4.80 22.63
N PRO A 208 -7.49 -5.01 21.36
CA PRO A 208 -7.52 -6.35 20.79
C PRO A 208 -6.11 -6.94 20.76
N GLU A 209 -6.00 -8.24 20.48
CA GLU A 209 -4.70 -8.86 20.21
C GLU A 209 -4.08 -8.22 18.96
N VAL A 210 -2.87 -7.69 19.09
CA VAL A 210 -2.12 -7.04 18.01
C VAL A 210 -0.77 -7.71 17.89
N VAL A 211 -0.50 -8.31 16.73
CA VAL A 211 0.82 -8.84 16.36
C VAL A 211 1.81 -7.68 16.34
N THR A 212 2.76 -7.71 17.28
CA THR A 212 3.73 -6.64 17.46
C THR A 212 4.77 -6.62 16.34
N ARG A 213 5.45 -5.48 16.20
CA ARG A 213 6.58 -5.32 15.26
C ARG A 213 7.65 -6.40 15.41
N ALA A 214 7.92 -6.86 16.63
CA ALA A 214 8.88 -7.94 16.88
C ALA A 214 8.40 -9.30 16.35
N GLU A 215 7.10 -9.60 16.46
CA GLU A 215 6.51 -10.88 16.06
C GLU A 215 6.42 -11.03 14.54
N TRP A 216 6.00 -9.99 13.81
CA TRP A 216 6.01 -10.04 12.33
C TRP A 216 7.41 -9.85 11.70
N GLY A 217 8.44 -9.59 12.52
CA GLY A 217 9.83 -9.50 12.07
C GLY A 217 10.22 -8.17 11.47
N ALA A 218 9.81 -7.05 12.08
CA ALA A 218 10.24 -5.71 11.70
C ALA A 218 11.74 -5.52 11.92
N ASP A 219 12.49 -5.24 10.85
CA ASP A 219 13.86 -4.76 10.97
C ASP A 219 13.88 -3.28 11.39
N GLU A 220 13.91 -3.03 12.70
CA GLU A 220 13.93 -1.68 13.28
C GLU A 220 15.13 -0.83 12.83
N ARG A 221 16.18 -1.44 12.23
CA ARG A 221 17.34 -0.69 11.72
C ARG A 221 16.98 0.22 10.55
N TRP A 222 15.94 -0.12 9.76
CA TRP A 222 15.52 0.70 8.61
C TRP A 222 14.84 2.00 9.01
N ARG A 223 14.49 2.19 10.30
CA ARG A 223 14.08 3.50 10.81
C ARG A 223 15.22 4.51 10.89
N PHE A 224 16.48 4.08 10.74
CA PHE A 224 17.66 4.89 10.97
C PHE A 224 18.53 5.04 9.72
N ASP A 225 19.13 6.22 9.57
CA ASP A 225 20.19 6.50 8.62
C ASP A 225 21.49 6.92 9.34
N THR A 226 22.38 7.63 8.66
CA THR A 226 23.65 8.12 9.25
C THR A 226 23.46 9.34 10.16
N PHE A 227 22.32 10.03 10.11
CA PHE A 227 22.03 11.26 10.84
C PHE A 227 21.07 11.05 12.02
N GLY A 228 20.29 9.98 12.02
CA GLY A 228 19.46 9.59 13.16
C GLY A 228 18.31 8.67 12.78
N GLU A 229 17.21 8.77 13.51
CA GLU A 229 15.93 8.21 13.06
C GLU A 229 15.38 9.08 11.93
N VAL A 230 15.10 8.49 10.77
CA VAL A 230 14.70 9.19 9.54
C VAL A 230 13.36 9.90 9.70
N TRP A 231 12.43 9.26 10.42
CA TRP A 231 11.12 9.82 10.73
C TRP A 231 10.73 9.49 12.18
N PRO A 232 11.20 10.31 13.15
CA PRO A 232 10.92 10.12 14.56
C PRO A 232 9.41 10.12 14.88
N PRO A 233 8.96 9.45 15.95
CA PRO A 233 7.55 9.48 16.35
C PRO A 233 7.10 10.88 16.82
N GLU A 234 6.12 11.43 16.10
CA GLU A 234 5.36 12.62 16.50
C GLU A 234 3.94 12.20 16.88
N TYR A 235 3.28 12.95 17.77
CA TYR A 235 2.01 12.53 18.36
C TYR A 235 0.94 13.62 18.24
N GLN A 236 -0.27 13.21 17.87
CA GLN A 236 -1.47 14.04 17.85
C GLN A 236 -2.67 13.21 18.30
N THR A 237 -3.56 13.79 19.10
CA THR A 237 -4.81 13.12 19.51
C THR A 237 -5.61 12.73 18.27
N VAL A 238 -5.89 11.44 18.13
CA VAL A 238 -6.72 10.90 17.04
C VAL A 238 -8.16 11.38 17.22
N THR A 239 -8.69 12.06 16.19
CA THR A 239 -10.10 12.46 16.09
C THR A 239 -10.83 11.76 14.94
N HIS A 240 -10.09 11.12 14.02
CA HIS A 240 -10.63 10.42 12.86
C HIS A 240 -9.87 9.11 12.60
N ILE A 241 -10.52 8.16 11.93
CA ILE A 241 -9.91 6.91 11.45
C ILE A 241 -10.04 6.91 9.93
N ILE A 242 -8.92 6.70 9.23
CA ILE A 242 -8.89 6.62 7.77
C ILE A 242 -8.63 5.16 7.40
N ILE A 243 -9.61 4.54 6.76
CA ILE A 243 -9.56 3.15 6.30
C ILE A 243 -8.86 3.09 4.93
N HIS A 244 -7.93 2.15 4.82
CA HIS A 244 -7.13 1.89 3.63
C HIS A 244 -7.26 0.44 3.15
N HIS A 245 -6.80 0.22 1.92
CA HIS A 245 -6.25 -1.07 1.51
C HIS A 245 -4.76 -0.93 1.20
N THR A 246 -4.03 -2.04 1.13
CA THR A 246 -2.62 -2.03 0.70
C THR A 246 -2.46 -1.98 -0.82
N ALA A 247 -3.54 -2.20 -1.58
CA ALA A 247 -3.51 -2.46 -3.02
C ALA A 247 -2.54 -3.60 -3.39
N THR A 248 -2.62 -4.72 -2.65
CA THR A 248 -1.80 -5.93 -2.87
C THR A 248 -2.69 -7.15 -3.12
N ALA A 249 -2.09 -8.35 -3.23
CA ALA A 249 -2.86 -9.60 -3.25
C ALA A 249 -3.72 -9.75 -1.99
N ASN A 250 -4.97 -10.21 -2.14
CA ASN A 250 -5.94 -10.36 -1.03
C ASN A 250 -5.62 -11.50 -0.06
N ARG A 251 -4.84 -12.50 -0.50
CA ARG A 251 -4.52 -13.71 0.28
C ARG A 251 -3.08 -14.16 0.03
N PRO A 252 -2.07 -13.40 0.48
CA PRO A 252 -0.68 -13.86 0.42
C PRO A 252 -0.50 -15.12 1.26
N LEU A 253 0.43 -16.01 0.87
CA LEU A 253 0.75 -17.22 1.62
C LEU A 253 1.55 -16.94 2.92
N ASP A 254 2.17 -15.77 3.01
CA ASP A 254 2.89 -15.24 4.17
C ASP A 254 2.52 -13.75 4.30
N VAL A 255 1.53 -13.46 5.15
CA VAL A 255 1.06 -12.11 5.49
C VAL A 255 2.18 -11.33 6.18
N ALA A 256 2.87 -11.94 7.14
CA ALA A 256 4.02 -11.32 7.79
C ALA A 256 5.10 -10.92 6.78
N GLY A 257 5.41 -11.79 5.82
CA GLY A 257 6.29 -11.49 4.68
C GLY A 257 5.79 -10.34 3.82
N ALA A 258 4.48 -10.28 3.54
CA ALA A 258 3.88 -9.16 2.83
C ALA A 258 4.04 -7.82 3.59
N ILE A 259 3.81 -7.82 4.90
CA ILE A 259 4.02 -6.66 5.77
C ILE A 259 5.50 -6.24 5.79
N ARG A 260 6.43 -7.19 5.91
CA ARG A 260 7.89 -6.90 5.83
C ARG A 260 8.29 -6.29 4.49
N ALA A 261 7.73 -6.75 3.37
CA ALA A 261 7.99 -6.19 2.05
C ALA A 261 7.43 -4.77 1.90
N ILE A 262 6.20 -4.51 2.38
CA ILE A 262 5.61 -3.16 2.45
C ILE A 262 6.48 -2.25 3.33
N TYR A 263 6.87 -2.71 4.52
CA TYR A 263 7.74 -1.96 5.43
C TYR A 263 9.09 -1.60 4.79
N TYR A 264 9.77 -2.53 4.11
CA TYR A 264 11.00 -2.21 3.37
C TYR A 264 10.74 -1.16 2.28
N TYR A 265 9.64 -1.30 1.54
CA TYR A 265 9.32 -0.41 0.44
C TYR A 265 9.04 1.01 0.91
N HIS A 266 8.31 1.19 2.02
CA HIS A 266 8.07 2.51 2.61
C HIS A 266 9.34 3.06 3.27
N ALA A 267 9.93 2.32 4.21
CA ALA A 267 11.04 2.80 5.03
C ALA A 267 12.30 3.08 4.19
N VAL A 268 12.68 2.15 3.32
CA VAL A 268 13.94 2.20 2.57
C VAL A 268 13.74 2.68 1.14
N SER A 269 12.84 2.06 0.36
CA SER A 269 12.75 2.34 -1.09
C SER A 269 12.19 3.74 -1.37
N GLN A 270 11.12 4.12 -0.67
CA GLN A 270 10.53 5.47 -0.68
C GLN A 270 11.17 6.40 0.36
N GLY A 271 12.07 5.89 1.21
CA GLY A 271 12.83 6.68 2.18
C GLY A 271 12.01 7.31 3.31
N TRP A 272 10.83 6.77 3.64
CA TRP A 272 9.97 7.32 4.70
C TRP A 272 10.53 7.05 6.10
N GLY A 273 11.46 6.12 6.24
CA GLY A 273 11.93 5.64 7.54
C GLY A 273 10.97 4.67 8.25
N ASP A 274 9.68 4.58 7.90
CA ASP A 274 8.79 3.56 8.50
C ASP A 274 7.60 3.22 7.61
N ILE A 275 6.83 2.19 8.00
CA ILE A 275 5.54 1.87 7.39
C ILE A 275 4.52 2.99 7.70
N GLY A 276 3.76 3.41 6.69
CA GLY A 276 2.88 4.58 6.80
C GLY A 276 1.59 4.38 7.60
N TYR A 277 1.08 3.15 7.66
CA TYR A 277 -0.15 2.81 8.36
C TYR A 277 0.11 2.58 9.85
N ASN A 278 -0.82 3.00 10.74
CA ASN A 278 -0.73 2.74 12.17
C ASN A 278 -0.98 1.26 12.50
N TYR A 279 -1.95 0.65 11.81
CA TYR A 279 -2.29 -0.77 11.94
C TYR A 279 -2.60 -1.37 10.57
N LEU A 280 -2.43 -2.68 10.45
CA LEU A 280 -2.84 -3.46 9.30
C LEU A 280 -3.74 -4.64 9.74
N VAL A 281 -4.64 -5.09 8.88
CA VAL A 281 -5.53 -6.23 9.14
C VAL A 281 -5.50 -7.20 7.97
N ASP A 282 -5.31 -8.50 8.24
CA ASP A 282 -5.24 -9.53 7.21
C ASP A 282 -6.59 -10.18 6.87
N HIS A 283 -6.60 -11.07 5.88
CA HIS A 283 -7.80 -11.79 5.45
C HIS A 283 -8.37 -12.80 6.48
N ASN A 284 -7.64 -13.05 7.58
CA ASN A 284 -8.05 -13.88 8.71
C ASN A 284 -8.48 -13.04 9.92
N GLY A 285 -8.44 -11.70 9.84
CA GLY A 285 -8.76 -10.79 10.93
C GLY A 285 -7.64 -10.54 11.94
N ARG A 286 -6.42 -11.04 11.71
CA ARG A 286 -5.26 -10.71 12.55
C ARG A 286 -4.92 -9.24 12.38
N ILE A 287 -4.70 -8.54 13.50
CA ILE A 287 -4.32 -7.14 13.52
C ILE A 287 -2.81 -7.06 13.76
N TYR A 288 -2.12 -6.23 12.97
CA TYR A 288 -0.66 -6.05 13.03
C TYR A 288 -0.33 -4.60 13.38
N GLN A 289 0.65 -4.41 14.26
CA GLN A 289 1.20 -3.09 14.57
C GLN A 289 2.01 -2.58 13.37
N GLY A 290 1.60 -1.45 12.79
CA GLY A 290 2.35 -0.76 11.74
C GLY A 290 3.38 0.21 12.32
N ARG A 291 3.16 1.51 12.13
CA ARG A 291 4.02 2.63 12.54
C ARG A 291 4.56 2.50 13.96
N PHE A 292 5.87 2.64 14.12
CA PHE A 292 6.52 2.68 15.43
C PHE A 292 6.08 3.92 16.23
N GLY A 293 5.82 3.76 17.53
CA GLY A 293 5.34 4.83 18.43
C GLY A 293 4.03 4.50 19.15
N GLY A 294 3.20 3.60 18.60
CA GLY A 294 1.98 3.13 19.25
C GLY A 294 0.76 4.02 18.98
N GLN A 295 -0.13 4.19 19.97
CA GLN A 295 -1.34 5.01 19.80
C GLN A 295 -1.00 6.50 19.67
N ASN A 296 -1.84 7.23 18.92
CA ASN A 296 -1.70 8.66 18.62
C ASN A 296 -0.42 9.06 17.87
N VAL A 297 0.42 8.11 17.44
CA VAL A 297 1.55 8.44 16.56
C VAL A 297 1.04 8.85 15.18
N ILE A 298 1.59 9.93 14.63
CA ILE A 298 1.25 10.42 13.30
C ILE A 298 1.80 9.43 12.26
N GLY A 299 0.90 8.91 11.44
CA GLY A 299 1.21 8.04 10.31
C GLY A 299 1.60 8.82 9.04
N GLY A 300 1.81 8.08 7.96
CA GLY A 300 2.25 8.58 6.65
C GLY A 300 1.29 8.14 5.55
N HIS A 301 0.03 7.94 5.91
CA HIS A 301 -0.95 7.23 5.08
C HIS A 301 -1.90 8.15 4.31
N ALA A 302 -1.95 9.45 4.59
CA ALA A 302 -2.92 10.38 3.97
C ALA A 302 -2.46 11.86 4.04
N TYR A 303 -1.18 12.14 3.76
CA TYR A 303 -0.62 13.50 3.79
C TYR A 303 -0.97 14.29 5.06
N GLN A 304 -1.41 15.54 4.90
CA GLN A 304 -1.93 16.42 5.96
C GLN A 304 -3.04 15.78 6.82
N PHE A 305 -3.86 14.88 6.26
CA PHE A 305 -4.94 14.21 6.99
C PHE A 305 -4.45 13.09 7.91
N ALA A 306 -3.20 12.63 7.79
CA ALA A 306 -2.59 11.74 8.79
C ALA A 306 -2.36 12.47 10.14
N ILE A 307 -2.28 13.80 10.14
CA ILE A 307 -2.20 14.59 11.38
C ILE A 307 -3.60 14.66 12.01
N GLY A 308 -3.78 13.95 13.13
CA GLY A 308 -5.07 13.87 13.83
C GLY A 308 -5.95 12.69 13.42
N SER A 309 -5.44 11.77 12.60
CA SER A 309 -6.12 10.50 12.32
C SER A 309 -5.21 9.30 12.55
N SER A 310 -5.83 8.11 12.55
CA SER A 310 -5.12 6.82 12.54
C SER A 310 -5.44 6.08 11.25
N GLY A 311 -4.42 5.71 10.49
CA GLY A 311 -4.55 4.94 9.26
C GLY A 311 -4.56 3.44 9.54
N ILE A 312 -5.64 2.77 9.13
CA ILE A 312 -5.80 1.32 9.32
C ILE A 312 -5.98 0.68 7.94
N SER A 313 -5.06 -0.21 7.55
CA SER A 313 -5.02 -0.77 6.19
C SER A 313 -5.37 -2.24 6.15
N THR A 314 -6.42 -2.59 5.39
CA THR A 314 -6.77 -3.99 5.16
C THR A 314 -5.87 -4.54 4.04
N ILE A 315 -5.17 -5.64 4.31
CA ILE A 315 -4.19 -6.21 3.38
C ILE A 315 -4.94 -6.85 2.21
N GLY A 316 -4.78 -6.27 1.02
CA GLY A 316 -5.45 -6.69 -0.19
C GLY A 316 -5.77 -5.57 -1.18
N ASN A 317 -6.58 -5.91 -2.16
CA ASN A 317 -7.19 -5.03 -3.14
C ASN A 317 -8.69 -5.31 -3.26
N PHE A 318 -9.47 -4.46 -2.62
CA PHE A 318 -10.93 -4.53 -2.60
C PHE A 318 -11.60 -3.66 -3.68
N GLN A 319 -10.93 -3.43 -4.83
CA GLN A 319 -11.58 -2.81 -5.99
C GLN A 319 -12.70 -3.67 -6.57
N THR A 320 -12.47 -4.98 -6.67
CA THR A 320 -13.42 -5.93 -7.29
C THR A 320 -13.82 -7.09 -6.39
N GLU A 321 -12.95 -7.49 -5.48
CA GLU A 321 -13.14 -8.59 -4.52
C GLU A 321 -13.62 -8.06 -3.16
N GLU A 322 -14.51 -8.81 -2.52
CA GLU A 322 -15.08 -8.45 -1.21
C GLU A 322 -14.06 -8.65 -0.08
N VAL A 323 -14.18 -7.85 0.98
CA VAL A 323 -13.47 -8.08 2.23
C VAL A 323 -14.02 -9.33 2.90
N THR A 324 -13.15 -10.21 3.42
CA THR A 324 -13.60 -11.39 4.16
C THR A 324 -14.25 -10.99 5.48
N ASP A 325 -15.28 -11.71 5.91
CA ASP A 325 -15.94 -11.52 7.22
C ASP A 325 -14.92 -11.45 8.38
N ALA A 326 -13.85 -12.26 8.32
CA ALA A 326 -12.77 -12.24 9.31
C ALA A 326 -11.93 -10.94 9.25
N ALA A 327 -11.54 -10.46 8.06
CA ALA A 327 -10.87 -9.17 7.92
C ALA A 327 -11.76 -8.01 8.38
N LYS A 328 -13.04 -8.02 8.02
CA LYS A 328 -14.03 -7.05 8.50
C LYS A 328 -14.11 -7.09 10.03
N SER A 329 -14.06 -8.29 10.63
CA SER A 329 -14.05 -8.47 12.08
C SER A 329 -12.85 -7.80 12.75
N GLY A 330 -11.64 -8.13 12.29
CA GLY A 330 -10.39 -7.53 12.81
C GLY A 330 -10.36 -6.01 12.61
N LEU A 331 -10.85 -5.52 11.46
CA LEU A 331 -10.92 -4.11 11.13
C LEU A 331 -11.87 -3.35 12.07
N VAL A 332 -13.05 -3.89 12.34
CA VAL A 332 -14.00 -3.28 13.29
C VAL A 332 -13.40 -3.31 14.70
N ALA A 333 -12.74 -4.40 15.14
CA ALA A 333 -12.13 -4.49 16.46
C ALA A 333 -11.03 -3.45 16.70
N ILE A 334 -10.06 -3.31 15.78
CA ILE A 334 -9.01 -2.29 15.92
C ILE A 334 -9.57 -0.87 15.76
N THR A 335 -10.58 -0.68 14.88
CA THR A 335 -11.23 0.62 14.70
C THR A 335 -12.00 1.02 15.95
N ALA A 336 -12.72 0.10 16.61
CA ALA A 336 -13.41 0.37 17.88
C ALA A 336 -12.43 0.76 18.97
N PHE A 337 -11.34 0.00 19.14
CA PHE A 337 -10.30 0.36 20.10
C PHE A 337 -9.71 1.75 19.85
N VAL A 338 -9.38 2.11 18.61
CA VAL A 338 -8.87 3.44 18.27
C VAL A 338 -9.93 4.53 18.44
N ALA A 339 -11.17 4.26 18.05
CA ALA A 339 -12.31 5.18 18.10
C ALA A 339 -13.00 5.29 19.47
N ARG A 340 -12.53 4.57 20.50
CA ARG A 340 -13.21 4.38 21.80
C ARG A 340 -13.60 5.62 22.60
N ALA A 341 -13.15 6.81 22.19
CA ALA A 341 -13.48 8.11 22.79
C ALA A 341 -14.20 9.06 21.82
N LEU A 342 -14.66 8.54 20.67
CA LEU A 342 -15.29 9.25 19.57
C LEU A 342 -16.70 8.67 19.31
N ASP A 343 -17.53 9.38 18.55
CA ASP A 343 -18.79 8.84 18.01
C ASP A 343 -18.53 8.25 16.61
N PRO A 344 -18.61 6.92 16.40
CA PRO A 344 -18.35 6.31 15.09
C PRO A 344 -19.39 6.67 14.03
N ARG A 345 -20.58 7.13 14.44
CA ARG A 345 -21.65 7.63 13.57
C ARG A 345 -21.52 9.14 13.29
N GLY A 346 -20.62 9.82 14.01
CA GLY A 346 -20.41 11.26 13.93
C GLY A 346 -19.67 11.72 12.67
N SER A 347 -19.62 13.04 12.50
CA SER A 347 -18.78 13.73 11.52
C SER A 347 -18.20 15.00 12.14
N ALA A 348 -16.99 15.38 11.73
CA ALA A 348 -16.30 16.58 12.18
C ALA A 348 -15.39 17.11 11.07
N ASP A 349 -14.82 18.30 11.24
CA ASP A 349 -13.81 18.81 10.31
C ASP A 349 -12.46 18.14 10.61
N LEU A 350 -11.76 17.66 9.57
CA LEU A 350 -10.37 17.19 9.65
C LEU A 350 -9.53 18.01 8.66
N GLN A 351 -8.70 18.92 9.18
CA GLN A 351 -7.93 19.86 8.35
C GLN A 351 -8.87 20.59 7.35
N GLU A 352 -8.62 20.51 6.05
CA GLU A 352 -9.43 21.10 4.98
C GLU A 352 -10.57 20.18 4.47
N ALA A 353 -10.84 19.05 5.13
CA ALA A 353 -12.00 18.18 4.85
C ALA A 353 -13.14 18.48 5.84
N PRO A 354 -14.13 19.34 5.46
CA PRO A 354 -15.22 19.71 6.35
C PRO A 354 -16.27 18.61 6.46
N ASN A 355 -16.83 18.42 7.66
CA ASN A 355 -17.88 17.43 7.94
C ASN A 355 -17.52 16.01 7.42
N LEU A 356 -16.26 15.61 7.60
CA LEU A 356 -15.77 14.28 7.31
C LEU A 356 -16.34 13.27 8.33
N PRO A 357 -16.82 12.09 7.92
CA PRO A 357 -17.20 11.03 8.85
C PRO A 357 -16.02 10.61 9.73
N ILE A 358 -16.26 10.42 11.04
CA ILE A 358 -15.22 10.07 12.02
C ILE A 358 -14.45 8.81 11.60
N ILE A 359 -15.15 7.79 11.09
CA ILE A 359 -14.54 6.71 10.30
C ILE A 359 -14.77 7.06 8.83
N SER A 360 -13.70 7.37 8.12
CA SER A 360 -13.68 7.69 6.68
C SER A 360 -12.65 6.82 5.98
N SER A 361 -12.43 7.05 4.69
CA SER A 361 -11.43 6.33 3.90
C SER A 361 -10.52 7.27 3.14
N HIS A 362 -9.44 6.74 2.59
CA HIS A 362 -8.45 7.56 1.90
C HIS A 362 -9.07 8.36 0.72
N ARG A 363 -9.98 7.74 -0.04
CA ARG A 363 -10.78 8.37 -1.11
C ARG A 363 -11.62 9.57 -0.64
N ASP A 364 -12.02 9.62 0.63
CA ASP A 364 -12.85 10.70 1.16
C ASP A 364 -12.03 11.98 1.48
N VAL A 365 -10.69 11.88 1.50
CA VAL A 365 -9.76 12.99 1.80
C VAL A 365 -8.73 13.27 0.69
N ASN A 366 -8.38 12.27 -0.12
CA ASN A 366 -7.37 12.33 -1.18
C ASN A 366 -7.94 11.76 -2.50
N ALA A 367 -7.33 12.15 -3.63
CA ALA A 367 -7.76 11.73 -4.97
C ALA A 367 -7.32 10.30 -5.34
N THR A 368 -7.60 9.32 -4.47
CA THR A 368 -7.19 7.91 -4.60
C THR A 368 -8.40 6.98 -4.77
N THR A 369 -8.16 5.77 -5.29
CA THR A 369 -9.16 4.69 -5.28
C THR A 369 -9.16 3.91 -3.97
N CYS A 370 -8.13 4.05 -3.11
CA CYS A 370 -8.04 3.40 -1.80
C CYS A 370 -9.27 3.78 -0.94
N PRO A 371 -10.03 2.81 -0.38
CA PRO A 371 -9.66 1.44 -0.01
C PRO A 371 -10.20 0.38 -0.99
N GLY A 372 -10.56 0.78 -2.21
CA GLY A 372 -11.25 -0.04 -3.20
C GLY A 372 -12.76 0.05 -3.08
N ASP A 373 -13.47 -0.10 -4.20
CA ASP A 373 -14.93 0.08 -4.26
C ASP A 373 -15.72 -0.84 -3.31
N ARG A 374 -15.28 -2.07 -3.04
CA ARG A 374 -15.98 -3.00 -2.12
C ARG A 374 -15.87 -2.53 -0.67
N LEU A 375 -14.65 -2.36 -0.15
CA LEU A 375 -14.42 -1.88 1.22
C LEU A 375 -14.97 -0.45 1.42
N TRP A 376 -14.98 0.40 0.39
CA TRP A 376 -15.63 1.72 0.46
C TRP A 376 -17.15 1.61 0.66
N ASN A 377 -17.81 0.68 -0.04
CA ASN A 377 -19.25 0.42 0.13
C ASN A 377 -19.59 -0.19 1.51
N ASP A 378 -18.65 -0.89 2.15
CA ASP A 378 -18.81 -1.46 3.50
C ASP A 378 -18.71 -0.41 4.63
N LEU A 379 -18.17 0.79 4.39
CA LEU A 379 -17.94 1.80 5.44
C LEU A 379 -19.18 2.16 6.28
N PRO A 380 -20.41 2.27 5.74
CA PRO A 380 -21.60 2.50 6.55
C PRO A 380 -21.91 1.34 7.52
N GLU A 381 -21.70 0.09 7.09
CA GLU A 381 -21.86 -1.09 7.96
C GLU A 381 -20.77 -1.12 9.03
N ILE A 382 -19.50 -0.87 8.65
CA ILE A 382 -18.36 -0.80 9.57
C ILE A 382 -18.60 0.24 10.66
N ARG A 383 -19.13 1.43 10.34
CA ARG A 383 -19.49 2.45 11.34
C ARG A 383 -20.50 1.94 12.36
N GLU A 384 -21.56 1.26 11.90
CA GLU A 384 -22.58 0.71 12.79
C GLU A 384 -22.06 -0.45 13.64
N LEU A 385 -21.21 -1.33 13.09
CA LEU A 385 -20.56 -2.41 13.85
C LEU A 385 -19.60 -1.85 14.91
N VAL A 386 -18.80 -0.83 14.57
CA VAL A 386 -17.91 -0.16 15.54
C VAL A 386 -18.73 0.52 16.64
N ALA A 387 -19.82 1.20 16.29
CA ALA A 387 -20.67 1.84 17.29
C ALA A 387 -21.36 0.81 18.20
N ALA A 388 -21.93 -0.25 17.65
CA ALA A 388 -22.53 -1.34 18.42
C ALA A 388 -21.53 -2.00 19.40
N THR A 389 -20.26 -2.06 19.02
CA THR A 389 -19.16 -2.54 19.88
C THR A 389 -18.94 -1.66 21.10
N LEU A 390 -18.82 -0.34 20.87
CA LEU A 390 -18.60 0.63 21.94
C LEU A 390 -19.84 0.77 22.84
N ASP A 391 -21.04 0.70 22.25
CA ASP A 391 -22.33 0.82 22.95
C ASP A 391 -22.58 -0.37 23.92
N SER A 392 -22.17 -1.59 23.54
CA SER A 392 -22.51 -2.83 24.26
C SER A 392 -21.38 -3.48 25.04
N GLY A 393 -20.13 -3.10 24.75
CA GLY A 393 -18.95 -3.84 25.18
C GLY A 393 -18.66 -5.12 24.40
N GLN A 394 -19.44 -5.37 23.34
CA GLN A 394 -19.39 -6.58 22.53
C GLN A 394 -19.65 -6.25 21.05
N LEU A 395 -18.65 -6.50 20.23
CA LEU A 395 -18.91 -7.31 19.05
C LEU A 395 -19.41 -8.71 19.56
N ASP A 396 -20.28 -9.43 18.85
CA ASP A 396 -20.59 -10.87 19.13
C ASP A 396 -20.75 -11.74 17.85
N THR A 397 -19.71 -12.49 17.46
CA THR A 397 -19.57 -13.14 16.15
C THR A 397 -20.57 -14.26 15.89
N GLY A 398 -20.86 -14.40 14.60
CA GLY A 398 -20.77 -15.72 13.97
C GLY A 398 -19.70 -15.73 12.88
N ASN A 399 -18.79 -16.71 12.91
CA ASN A 399 -18.21 -17.24 11.67
C ASN A 399 -18.00 -18.75 11.84
N PRO A 400 -18.13 -19.56 10.76
CA PRO A 400 -17.22 -19.49 9.62
C PRO A 400 -17.93 -19.51 8.23
N ALA A 401 -19.19 -19.07 8.14
CA ALA A 401 -20.00 -19.23 6.92
C ALA A 401 -21.09 -18.15 6.72
N GLY A 402 -20.68 -16.89 6.53
CA GLY A 402 -21.54 -15.82 5.99
C GLY A 402 -22.39 -15.10 7.03
N ILE A 403 -22.04 -13.83 7.26
CA ILE A 403 -22.76 -12.90 8.14
C ILE A 403 -24.10 -12.46 7.50
N ALA A 404 -25.14 -12.26 8.32
CA ALA A 404 -26.40 -11.64 7.93
C ALA A 404 -26.68 -10.34 8.73
N VAL A 405 -27.54 -9.48 8.18
CA VAL A 405 -27.92 -8.21 8.81
C VAL A 405 -28.67 -8.47 10.13
N GLY A 406 -27.97 -8.25 11.25
CA GLY A 406 -28.47 -8.48 12.62
C GLY A 406 -27.50 -9.25 13.52
N ASP A 407 -26.46 -9.87 12.97
CA ASP A 407 -25.36 -10.52 13.70
C ASP A 407 -24.27 -9.50 14.10
N LEU A 408 -23.30 -9.89 14.93
CA LEU A 408 -22.11 -9.08 15.29
C LEU A 408 -20.80 -9.89 15.13
N VAL A 409 -19.72 -9.62 15.91
CA VAL A 409 -18.32 -9.91 15.49
C VAL A 409 -17.25 -10.46 16.54
N ARG A 410 -17.46 -10.43 17.88
CA ARG A 410 -16.50 -10.60 19.05
C ARG A 410 -15.24 -9.73 19.20
N VAL A 411 -15.10 -9.14 20.41
CA VAL A 411 -13.90 -8.50 21.01
C VAL A 411 -13.33 -9.42 22.07
#